data_AF-A0A099I351-F1
#
_entry.id   AF-A0A099I351-F1
#
_cell.length_a   1.000
_cell.length_b   1.000
_cell.length_c   1.000
_cell.angle_alpha   90.00
_cell.angle_beta   90.00
_cell.angle_gamma   90.00
#
_symmetry.space_group_name_H-M   'P 1'
#
loop_
_entity.id
_entity.type
_entity.pdbx_description
1 polymer ?
#
loop_
_entity_poly.entity_id
_entity_poly.type
_entity_poly.pdbx_seq_one_letter_code
_entity_poly.pdbx_strand_id
1 'polypeptide(L)'
;MLYYFFSLKQKENAYLFDGLHITKDAEILRYQNQYPVIFITLKDMKQVSFENQKAMFAILIQEIVRNNKELLDSEEVSTFDKEQLVAYSRRTQSDVDLQNALKFLCVCLKQHYHKNVILLIDE
;
A
#
# COMPACT_ATOMS: atom_id res chain seq x y z
N MET A 1 5.20 2.78 -13.66
CA MET A 1 4.08 3.25 -14.50
C MET A 1 2.71 3.02 -13.87
N LEU A 2 2.27 1.78 -13.62
CA LEU A 2 0.93 1.49 -13.07
C LEU A 2 0.66 2.17 -11.72
N TYR A 3 1.67 2.21 -10.83
CA TYR A 3 1.58 2.96 -9.58
C TYR A 3 1.20 4.43 -9.81
N TYR A 4 1.93 5.14 -10.68
CA TYR A 4 1.67 6.54 -11.02
C TYR A 4 0.32 6.75 -11.71
N PHE A 5 -0.13 5.77 -12.50
CA PHE A 5 -1.41 5.88 -13.20
C PHE A 5 -2.58 5.75 -12.23
N PHE A 6 -2.59 4.76 -11.34
CA PHE A 6 -3.77 4.49 -10.50
C PHE A 6 -3.77 5.28 -9.18
N SER A 7 -2.60 5.59 -8.63
CA SER A 7 -2.48 6.07 -7.25
C SER A 7 -3.07 7.46 -7.05
N LEU A 8 -3.99 7.59 -6.11
CA LEU A 8 -4.53 8.88 -5.66
C LEU A 8 -3.48 9.77 -4.99
N LYS A 9 -2.34 9.20 -4.58
CA LYS A 9 -1.19 9.92 -4.01
C LYS A 9 -0.24 10.47 -5.07
N GLN A 10 -0.58 10.32 -6.36
CA GLN A 10 0.25 10.71 -7.50
C GLN A 10 -0.49 11.65 -8.45
N LYS A 11 -1.50 12.38 -7.94
CA LYS A 11 -2.30 13.33 -8.73
C LYS A 11 -1.44 14.44 -9.33
N GLU A 12 -0.43 14.89 -8.60
CA GLU A 12 0.56 15.86 -9.06
C GLU A 12 1.42 15.33 -10.22
N ASN A 13 1.46 14.01 -10.43
CA ASN A 13 2.19 13.33 -11.49
C ASN A 13 1.30 12.89 -12.66
N ALA A 14 0.05 13.38 -12.74
CA ALA A 14 -0.86 13.08 -13.83
C ALA A 14 -0.30 13.47 -15.21
N TYR A 15 0.51 14.53 -15.27
CA TYR A 15 1.17 15.00 -16.48
C TYR A 15 2.11 13.97 -17.14
N LEU A 16 2.56 12.96 -16.39
CA LEU A 16 3.40 11.87 -16.93
C LEU A 16 2.71 11.08 -18.05
N PHE A 17 1.39 11.21 -18.18
CA PHE A 17 0.60 10.52 -19.20
C PHE A 17 0.22 11.40 -20.38
N ASP A 18 0.51 12.70 -20.34
CA ASP A 18 0.12 13.64 -21.40
C ASP A 18 0.73 13.24 -22.76
N GLY A 19 -0.10 13.26 -23.81
CA GLY A 19 0.30 12.90 -25.17
C GLY A 19 0.53 11.40 -25.40
N LEU A 20 0.46 10.54 -24.37
CA LEU A 20 0.57 9.09 -24.54
C LEU A 20 -0.71 8.50 -25.11
N HIS A 21 -0.60 7.34 -25.78
CA HIS A 21 -1.74 6.66 -26.39
C HIS A 21 -2.88 6.35 -25.41
N ILE A 22 -2.57 6.11 -24.13
CA ILE A 22 -3.56 5.85 -23.08
C ILE A 22 -4.55 7.01 -22.90
N THR A 23 -4.16 8.25 -23.21
CA THR A 23 -5.04 9.42 -23.11
C THR A 23 -6.10 9.49 -24.19
N LYS A 24 -6.02 8.63 -25.22
CA LYS A 24 -7.03 8.51 -26.27
C LYS A 24 -8.22 7.64 -25.86
N ASP A 25 -8.11 6.89 -24.76
CA ASP A 25 -9.16 6.03 -24.24
C ASP A 25 -9.82 6.68 -23.01
N ALA A 26 -11.00 7.24 -23.22
CA ALA A 26 -11.75 7.92 -22.18
C ALA A 26 -12.17 6.99 -21.03
N GLU A 27 -12.43 5.71 -21.29
CA GLU A 27 -12.82 4.75 -20.24
C GLU A 27 -11.62 4.41 -19.36
N ILE A 28 -10.43 4.23 -19.93
CA ILE A 28 -9.21 3.98 -19.15
C ILE A 28 -8.83 5.19 -18.30
N LEU A 29 -8.97 6.41 -18.83
CA LEU A 29 -8.67 7.64 -18.09
C LEU A 29 -9.51 7.81 -16.82
N ARG A 30 -10.70 7.21 -16.74
CA ARG A 30 -11.53 7.24 -15.51
C ARG A 30 -10.88 6.55 -14.33
N TYR A 31 -9.85 5.74 -14.53
CA TYR A 31 -9.10 5.08 -13.45
C TYR A 31 -7.88 5.88 -13.00
N GLN A 32 -7.51 6.95 -13.70
CA GLN A 32 -6.31 7.73 -13.42
C GLN A 32 -6.39 8.45 -12.07
N ASN A 33 -5.42 8.17 -11.20
CA ASN A 33 -5.25 8.71 -9.85
C ASN A 33 -6.50 8.58 -8.95
N GLN A 34 -7.27 7.51 -9.14
CA GLN A 34 -8.55 7.29 -8.46
C GLN A 34 -8.52 6.27 -7.33
N TYR A 35 -7.38 5.60 -7.07
CA TYR A 35 -7.34 4.46 -6.15
C TYR A 35 -6.20 4.59 -5.13
N PRO A 36 -6.41 4.18 -3.88
CA PRO A 36 -5.29 3.89 -3.00
C PRO A 36 -4.52 2.70 -3.57
N VAL A 37 -3.20 2.85 -3.67
CA VAL A 37 -2.32 1.82 -4.24
C VAL A 37 -1.23 1.48 -3.24
N ILE A 38 -1.12 0.19 -2.91
CA ILE A 38 0.06 -0.38 -2.28
C ILE A 38 0.90 -0.99 -3.40
N PHE A 39 2.15 -0.55 -3.53
CA PHE A 39 3.13 -1.17 -4.42
C PHE A 39 4.22 -1.83 -3.59
N ILE A 40 4.42 -3.13 -3.82
CA ILE A 40 5.47 -3.91 -3.17
C ILE A 40 6.36 -4.56 -4.21
N THR A 41 7.64 -4.69 -3.88
CA THR A 41 8.59 -5.49 -4.66
C THR A 41 9.14 -6.63 -3.80
N LEU A 42 9.22 -7.82 -4.40
CA LEU A 42 9.79 -9.02 -3.79
C LEU A 42 11.24 -9.25 -4.27
N LYS A 43 11.85 -8.29 -4.98
CA LYS A 43 13.24 -8.40 -5.49
C LYS A 43 14.28 -8.63 -4.40
N ASP A 44 14.06 -8.01 -3.24
CA ASP A 44 14.99 -8.04 -2.10
C ASP A 44 14.66 -9.17 -1.10
N MET A 45 13.61 -9.94 -1.39
CA MET A 45 13.15 -11.08 -0.59
C MET A 45 13.95 -12.35 -0.87
N LYS A 46 15.28 -12.26 -0.75
CA LYS A 46 16.25 -13.32 -1.09
C LYS A 46 17.01 -13.85 0.12
N GLN A 47 16.40 -13.83 1.31
CA GLN A 47 17.08 -14.27 2.53
C GLN A 47 17.24 -15.79 2.57
N VAL A 48 18.36 -16.23 3.15
CA VAL A 48 18.73 -17.65 3.20
C VAL A 48 17.87 -18.44 4.20
N SER A 49 17.47 -17.81 5.31
CA SER A 49 16.62 -18.45 6.33
C SER A 49 15.21 -17.91 6.31
N PHE A 50 14.25 -18.76 6.66
CA PHE A 50 12.85 -18.37 6.81
C PHE A 50 12.66 -17.25 7.85
N GLU A 51 13.39 -17.30 8.96
CA GLU A 51 13.33 -16.24 9.99
C GLU A 51 13.82 -14.88 9.46
N ASN A 52 14.92 -14.87 8.69
CA ASN A 52 15.40 -13.63 8.08
C ASN A 52 14.42 -13.13 7.02
N GLN A 53 13.77 -14.04 6.28
CA GLN A 53 12.76 -13.70 5.29
C GLN A 53 11.52 -13.07 5.95
N LYS A 54 11.06 -13.63 7.09
CA LYS A 54 9.99 -13.04 7.90
C LYS A 54 10.37 -11.66 8.41
N ALA A 55 11.60 -11.47 8.89
CA ALA A 55 12.09 -10.18 9.33
C ALA A 55 12.09 -9.14 8.19
N MET A 56 12.52 -9.53 6.99
CA MET A 56 12.44 -8.68 5.79
C MET A 56 11.00 -8.33 5.42
N PHE A 57 10.08 -9.29 5.53
CA PHE A 57 8.67 -9.00 5.29
C PHE A 57 8.10 -8.02 6.34
N ALA A 58 8.48 -8.17 7.62
CA ALA A 58 8.09 -7.21 8.65
C ALA A 58 8.62 -5.78 8.38
N ILE A 59 9.82 -5.66 7.78
CA ILE A 59 10.37 -4.37 7.33
C ILE A 59 9.51 -3.81 6.19
N LEU A 60 9.17 -4.63 5.19
CA LEU A 60 8.30 -4.23 4.09
C LEU A 60 6.93 -3.73 4.61
N ILE A 61 6.32 -4.46 5.55
CA ILE A 61 5.05 -4.04 6.16
C ILE A 61 5.20 -2.70 6.91
N GLN A 62 6.28 -2.53 7.66
CA GLN A 62 6.59 -1.27 8.34
C GLN A 62 6.70 -0.10 7.34
N GLU A 63 7.34 -0.31 6.19
CA GLU A 63 7.46 0.71 5.14
C GLU A 63 6.11 1.06 4.53
N ILE A 64 5.23 0.09 4.31
CA ILE A 64 3.86 0.36 3.86
C ILE A 64 3.13 1.22 4.90
N VAL A 65 3.22 0.92 6.19
CA VAL A 65 2.61 1.75 7.25
C VAL A 65 3.17 3.17 7.21
N ARG A 66 4.51 3.33 7.10
CA ARG A 66 5.15 4.66 7.03
C ARG A 66 4.68 5.48 5.83
N ASN A 67 4.55 4.83 4.67
CA ASN A 67 4.07 5.47 3.44
C ASN A 67 2.57 5.82 3.49
N ASN A 68 1.84 5.28 4.48
CA ASN A 68 0.43 5.53 4.72
C ASN A 68 0.19 6.05 6.15
N LYS A 69 1.08 6.93 6.64
CA LYS A 69 1.03 7.45 8.02
C LYS A 69 -0.28 8.17 8.35
N GLU A 70 -0.99 8.70 7.35
CA GLU A 70 -2.31 9.32 7.52
C GLU A 70 -3.35 8.38 8.14
N LEU A 71 -3.16 7.06 8.04
CA LEU A 71 -4.01 6.07 8.70
C LEU A 71 -3.95 6.14 10.23
N LEU A 72 -2.84 6.62 10.80
CA LEU A 72 -2.68 6.77 12.25
C LEU A 72 -3.58 7.88 12.81
N ASP A 73 -3.82 8.91 12.01
CA ASP A 73 -4.62 10.08 12.39
C ASP A 73 -6.06 10.01 11.85
N SER A 74 -6.36 9.07 10.96
CA SER A 74 -7.66 8.93 10.29
C SER A 74 -8.84 8.74 11.25
N GLU A 75 -9.90 9.53 11.13
CA GLU A 75 -11.14 9.36 11.89
C GLU A 75 -11.91 8.08 11.48
N GLU A 76 -11.76 7.66 10.22
CA GLU A 76 -12.40 6.45 9.67
C GLU A 76 -11.78 5.13 10.13
N VAL A 77 -10.59 5.17 10.75
CA VAL A 77 -9.87 3.99 11.23
C VAL A 77 -10.05 3.87 12.74
N SER A 78 -10.48 2.69 13.20
CA SER A 78 -10.78 2.47 14.62
C SER A 78 -9.53 2.62 15.51
N THR A 79 -9.73 2.91 16.80
CA THR A 79 -8.62 3.00 17.76
C THR A 79 -7.86 1.68 17.87
N PHE A 80 -8.55 0.54 17.80
CA PHE A 80 -7.95 -0.79 17.82
C PHE A 80 -7.06 -1.04 16.58
N ASP A 81 -7.55 -0.69 15.39
CA ASP A 81 -6.78 -0.82 14.16
C ASP A 81 -5.56 0.12 14.17
N LYS A 82 -5.69 1.33 14.75
CA LYS A 82 -4.55 2.25 14.95
C LYS A 82 -3.48 1.66 15.86
N GLU A 83 -3.86 1.00 16.95
CA GLU A 83 -2.91 0.30 17.81
C GLU A 83 -2.16 -0.81 17.05
N GLN A 84 -2.85 -1.55 16.19
CA GLN A 84 -2.23 -2.57 15.35
C GLN A 84 -1.29 -1.95 14.29
N LEU A 85 -1.67 -0.83 13.67
CA LEU A 85 -0.77 -0.05 12.79
C LEU A 85 0.50 0.41 13.52
N VAL A 86 0.38 0.85 14.77
CA VAL A 86 1.53 1.20 15.62
C VAL A 86 2.40 -0.03 15.91
N ALA A 87 1.80 -1.20 16.16
CA ALA A 87 2.54 -2.45 16.36
C ALA A 87 3.36 -2.83 15.13
N TYR A 88 2.77 -2.77 13.92
CA TYR A 88 3.50 -2.97 12.66
C TYR A 88 4.62 -1.94 12.47
N SER A 89 4.36 -0.67 12.78
CA SER A 89 5.35 0.41 12.70
C SER A 89 6.54 0.19 13.66
N ARG A 90 6.29 -0.41 14.83
CA ARG A 90 7.33 -0.75 15.83
C ARG A 90 7.96 -2.12 15.63
N ARG A 91 7.43 -2.92 14.69
CA ARG A 91 7.80 -4.33 14.47
C ARG A 91 7.62 -5.21 15.71
N THR A 92 6.55 -4.95 16.48
CA THR A 92 6.20 -5.69 17.71
C THR A 92 4.98 -6.60 17.52
N GLN A 93 4.53 -6.81 16.28
CA GLN A 93 3.43 -7.69 15.93
C GLN A 93 3.79 -9.18 16.08
N SER A 94 2.78 -10.05 16.21
CA SER A 94 2.98 -11.49 16.19
C SER A 94 3.17 -12.03 14.76
N ASP A 95 3.60 -13.30 14.63
CA ASP A 95 3.68 -13.97 13.33
C ASP A 95 2.29 -14.09 12.65
N VAL A 96 1.23 -14.26 13.45
CA VAL A 96 -0.16 -14.32 12.97
C VAL A 96 -0.62 -12.96 12.43
N ASP A 97 -0.25 -11.88 13.11
CA ASP A 97 -0.49 -10.52 12.61
C ASP A 97 0.25 -10.29 11.29
N LEU A 98 1.55 -10.64 11.27
CA LEU A 98 2.39 -10.46 10.10
C LEU A 98 1.82 -11.20 8.87
N GLN A 99 1.32 -12.43 9.06
CA GLN A 99 0.63 -13.19 8.01
C GLN A 99 -0.58 -12.45 7.42
N ASN A 100 -1.30 -11.68 8.24
CA ASN A 100 -2.50 -10.94 7.84
C ASN A 100 -2.22 -9.47 7.45
N ALA A 101 -0.98 -9.00 7.56
CA ALA A 101 -0.64 -7.59 7.49
C ALA A 101 -1.10 -6.89 6.21
N LEU A 102 -0.86 -7.48 5.03
CA LEU A 102 -1.28 -6.87 3.76
C LEU A 102 -2.81 -6.73 3.65
N LYS A 103 -3.55 -7.77 4.08
CA LYS A 103 -5.01 -7.73 4.10
C LYS A 103 -5.50 -6.62 5.04
N PHE A 104 -4.93 -6.56 6.23
CA PHE A 104 -5.25 -5.54 7.22
C PHE A 104 -4.99 -4.12 6.69
N LEU A 105 -3.83 -3.88 6.09
CA LEU A 105 -3.48 -2.58 5.50
C LEU A 105 -4.45 -2.19 4.37
N CYS A 106 -4.85 -3.13 3.52
CA CYS A 106 -5.88 -2.89 2.52
C CYS A 106 -7.24 -2.50 3.13
N VAL A 107 -7.61 -3.09 4.27
CA VAL A 107 -8.85 -2.71 4.99
C VAL A 107 -8.76 -1.29 5.53
N CYS A 108 -7.66 -0.93 6.20
CA CYS A 108 -7.48 0.42 6.75
C CYS A 108 -7.49 1.49 5.65
N LEU A 109 -6.79 1.24 4.53
CA LEU A 109 -6.81 2.15 3.38
C LEU A 109 -8.20 2.27 2.75
N LYS A 110 -8.95 1.16 2.68
CA LYS A 110 -10.32 1.18 2.17
C LYS A 110 -11.25 1.96 3.09
N GLN A 111 -11.11 1.84 4.41
CA GLN A 111 -11.85 2.63 5.38
C GLN A 111 -11.55 4.12 5.19
N HIS A 112 -10.27 4.50 5.21
CA HIS A 112 -9.84 5.89 5.09
C HIS A 112 -10.21 6.56 3.76
N TYR A 113 -10.03 5.87 2.63
CA TYR A 113 -10.27 6.46 1.30
C TYR A 113 -11.64 6.14 0.70
N HIS A 114 -12.45 5.33 1.37
CA HIS A 114 -13.74 4.82 0.87
C HIS A 114 -13.67 4.21 -0.54
N LYS A 115 -12.52 3.61 -0.86
CA LYS A 115 -12.19 3.05 -2.18
C LYS A 115 -11.49 1.72 -2.02
N ASN A 116 -11.77 0.77 -2.92
CA ASN A 116 -11.01 -0.48 -2.97
C ASN A 116 -9.53 -0.17 -3.26
N VAL A 117 -8.64 -0.94 -2.65
CA VAL A 117 -7.19 -0.80 -2.77
C VAL A 117 -6.68 -1.66 -3.91
N ILE A 118 -5.79 -1.09 -4.72
CA ILE A 118 -5.02 -1.86 -5.71
C ILE A 118 -3.70 -2.27 -5.05
N LEU A 119 -3.48 -3.57 -4.95
CA LEU A 119 -2.20 -4.15 -4.54
C LEU A 119 -1.42 -4.54 -5.79
N LEU A 120 -0.32 -3.85 -6.04
CA LEU A 120 0.61 -4.14 -7.12
C LEU A 120 1.83 -4.86 -6.54
N ILE A 121 2.15 -6.03 -7.09
CA ILE A 121 3.26 -6.87 -6.66
C ILE A 121 4.21 -7.03 -7.85
N ASP A 122 5.46 -6.65 -7.67
CA ASP A 122 6.55 -6.86 -8.62
C ASP A 122 7.57 -7.86 -8.04
N GLU A 123 8.17 -8.70 -8.88
CA GLU A 123 9.15 -9.73 -8.50
C GLU A 123 10.56 -9.39 -8.99
#